data_AF-A0A354GG32-F1
#
_entry.id   AF-A0A354GG32-F1
#
_cell.length_a   1.000
_cell.length_b   1.000
_cell.length_c   1.000
_cell.angle_alpha   90.00
_cell.angle_beta   90.00
_cell.angle_gamma   90.00
#
_symmetry.space_group_name_H-M   'P 1'
#
loop_
_entity.id
_entity.type
_entity.pdbx_description
1 polymer ?
#
loop_
_entity_poly.entity_id
_entity_poly.type
_entity_poly.pdbx_seq_one_letter_code
_entity_poly.pdbx_strand_id
1 'polypeptide(L)'
;AFLLNRSSDLLGSSLWGEGFFVHEYVNPQIEISIHEDSSFEKTATKVVLAHDYIDRLLHIVTGRKNILHSPYLGLKEHGYEEDGKGALRGYACGHWLRGFDKYPISEDNKYKPFKTTLKDIFDDLMATENLGIGIEKVGYTEKVVIKPKEDFYVNYVTVRLPNQVKVKSKISEKKYYSSILIGAAKGWENEEAMGLDEYNTQSNFVTPITRVKNQYKRITKYIYGPYAGEFIRRKQLSKYPNLDHKNDQEVFVFALKREGRNYSLRYWQDDLENEPKGVYSPETSYNLLYSPSNLLFKHSKFIAPSLVNNRDSVIRFGSSKGNSNLRTKQKGKRTVIENNDIPCSELGFPLYVPKELELEHELSQELKEKLNGTTIINGKEVKNIYGLFEFVNQKGDIERGFFLSLKPKGKGKWKFLKAFNYDVFRN
;
A
#
# COMPACT_ATOMS: atom_id res chain seq x y z
N ALA A 1 39.98 15.57 32.21
CA ALA A 1 41.26 15.23 32.86
C ALA A 1 41.14 13.84 33.46
N PHE A 2 41.59 12.83 32.72
CA PHE A 2 41.92 11.51 33.27
C PHE A 2 43.40 11.31 32.95
N LEU A 3 44.22 11.23 33.99
CA LEU A 3 45.62 10.83 33.91
C LEU A 3 45.63 9.30 33.80
N LEU A 4 46.02 8.77 32.65
CA LEU A 4 46.40 7.37 32.51
C LEU A 4 47.89 7.30 32.16
N ASN A 5 48.57 6.54 32.99
CA ASN A 5 50.00 6.37 33.06
C ASN A 5 50.48 5.43 31.94
N ARG A 6 51.76 5.55 31.59
CA ARG A 6 52.44 4.79 30.53
C ARG A 6 52.36 3.27 30.77
N SER A 7 51.66 2.56 29.89
CA SER A 7 52.01 1.21 29.46
C SER A 7 51.47 1.01 28.04
N SER A 8 52.30 0.42 27.19
CA SER A 8 52.02 0.12 25.79
C SER A 8 50.92 -0.93 25.67
N ASP A 9 49.67 -0.51 25.54
CA ASP A 9 48.55 -1.42 25.34
C ASP A 9 48.13 -1.42 23.86
N LEU A 10 48.25 -2.60 23.26
CA LEU A 10 47.76 -2.95 21.93
C LEU A 10 46.23 -2.85 21.89
N LEU A 11 45.70 -1.96 21.05
CA LEU A 11 44.28 -1.90 20.72
C LEU A 11 44.10 -2.35 19.26
N GLY A 12 43.67 -3.60 19.07
CA GLY A 12 43.24 -4.12 17.78
C GLY A 12 41.77 -4.55 17.85
N SER A 13 41.00 -4.26 16.81
CA SER A 13 39.67 -4.84 16.60
C SER A 13 39.73 -5.82 15.43
N SER A 14 39.12 -7.00 15.59
CA SER A 14 38.97 -8.00 14.53
C SER A 14 37.56 -7.95 13.97
N LEU A 15 37.40 -7.80 12.66
CA LEU A 15 36.15 -8.10 11.96
C LEU A 15 36.42 -9.18 10.90
N TRP A 16 35.51 -10.15 10.87
CA TRP A 16 35.61 -11.35 10.04
C TRP A 16 35.33 -11.03 8.57
N GLY A 17 36.33 -11.26 7.70
CA GLY A 17 36.16 -11.34 6.25
C GLY A 17 37.15 -10.48 5.47
N GLU A 18 38.20 -11.13 4.94
CA GLU A 18 39.20 -10.61 4.00
C GLU A 18 39.88 -9.27 4.34
N GLY A 19 40.88 -9.33 5.21
CA GLY A 19 41.87 -8.27 5.41
C GLY A 19 42.26 -8.09 6.88
N PHE A 20 43.55 -7.88 7.15
CA PHE A 20 44.01 -7.39 8.45
C PHE A 20 44.16 -5.87 8.35
N PHE A 21 43.32 -5.12 9.06
CA PHE A 21 43.47 -3.67 9.18
C PHE A 21 44.26 -3.37 10.46
N VAL A 22 45.59 -3.40 10.36
CA VAL A 22 46.50 -3.14 11.48
C VAL A 22 46.98 -1.70 11.41
N HIS A 23 46.73 -0.94 12.47
CA HIS A 23 47.25 0.41 12.63
C HIS A 23 48.07 0.50 13.91
N GLU A 24 49.31 0.97 13.79
CA GLU A 24 50.17 1.25 14.94
C GLU A 24 50.35 2.76 15.09
N TYR A 25 50.01 3.28 16.27
CA TYR A 25 50.16 4.70 16.59
C TYR A 25 51.00 4.86 17.85
N VAL A 26 52.07 5.67 17.78
CA VAL A 26 52.93 6.00 18.93
C VAL A 26 52.78 7.50 19.23
N ASN A 27 52.33 7.83 20.45
CA ASN A 27 52.00 9.19 20.90
C ASN A 27 50.96 9.99 20.07
N PRO A 28 49.80 9.43 19.68
CA PRO A 28 48.80 10.23 18.98
C PRO A 28 48.10 11.21 19.93
N GLN A 29 48.25 12.52 19.71
CA GLN A 29 47.29 13.54 20.15
C GLN A 29 46.31 13.83 19.00
N ILE A 30 45.52 12.82 18.60
CA ILE A 30 44.66 12.94 17.42
C ILE A 30 43.36 12.15 17.63
N GLU A 31 42.27 12.73 17.14
CA GLU A 31 41.00 12.03 16.97
C GLU A 31 41.04 11.29 15.62
N ILE A 32 40.91 9.96 15.65
CA ILE A 32 40.90 9.12 14.45
C ILE A 32 39.45 8.69 14.20
N SER A 33 38.91 9.09 13.05
CA SER A 33 37.64 8.59 12.53
C SER A 33 37.90 7.67 11.35
N ILE A 34 37.54 6.39 11.48
CA ILE A 34 37.64 5.39 10.42
C ILE A 34 36.25 5.22 9.81
N HIS A 35 36.17 5.39 8.50
CA HIS A 35 34.97 5.16 7.71
C HIS A 35 35.26 4.03 6.72
N GLU A 36 34.39 3.03 6.67
CA GLU A 36 34.46 1.93 5.70
C GLU A 36 33.18 1.92 4.87
N ASP A 37 33.34 2.07 3.55
CA ASP A 37 32.26 1.96 2.59
C ASP A 37 32.32 0.59 1.89
N SER A 38 31.36 -0.28 2.17
CA SER A 38 31.23 -1.55 1.45
C SER A 38 30.46 -1.35 0.14
N SER A 39 31.15 -1.46 -0.99
CA SER A 39 30.53 -1.42 -2.32
C SER A 39 30.32 -2.83 -2.87
N PHE A 40 29.12 -3.11 -3.36
CA PHE A 40 28.80 -4.35 -4.06
C PHE A 40 28.36 -4.04 -5.50
N GLU A 41 28.88 -4.78 -6.48
CA GLU A 41 28.51 -4.59 -7.88
C GLU A 41 27.00 -4.69 -8.09
N LYS A 42 26.47 -3.87 -9.01
CA LYS A 42 25.06 -3.92 -9.39
C LYS A 42 24.74 -5.27 -10.01
N THR A 43 23.59 -5.84 -9.64
CA THR A 43 23.11 -7.10 -10.19
C THR A 43 21.74 -6.92 -10.84
N ALA A 44 21.44 -7.75 -11.84
CA ALA A 44 20.15 -7.77 -12.52
C ALA A 44 19.34 -8.99 -12.06
N THR A 45 18.02 -8.84 -12.02
CA THR A 45 17.10 -9.92 -11.64
C THR A 45 15.80 -9.85 -12.45
N LYS A 46 15.10 -10.97 -12.56
CA LYS A 46 13.77 -11.02 -13.17
C LYS A 46 12.71 -10.60 -12.15
N VAL A 47 11.68 -9.90 -12.64
CA VAL A 47 10.50 -9.51 -11.87
C VAL A 47 9.25 -9.86 -12.68
N VAL A 48 8.13 -10.10 -12.01
CA VAL A 48 6.81 -10.13 -12.65
C VAL A 48 6.06 -8.85 -12.29
N LEU A 49 5.45 -8.19 -13.27
CA LEU A 49 4.66 -6.98 -13.01
C LEU A 49 3.29 -7.33 -12.43
N ALA A 50 2.72 -6.39 -11.66
CA ALA A 50 1.47 -6.61 -10.92
C ALA A 50 0.32 -7.15 -11.78
N HIS A 51 0.12 -6.61 -12.98
CA HIS A 51 -0.97 -7.04 -13.86
C HIS A 51 -0.76 -8.47 -14.38
N ASP A 52 0.40 -8.77 -14.96
CA ASP A 52 0.74 -10.11 -15.44
C ASP A 52 0.67 -11.16 -14.34
N TYR A 53 1.13 -10.76 -13.14
CA TYR A 53 1.11 -11.61 -11.97
C TYR A 53 -0.32 -11.99 -11.58
N ILE A 54 -1.23 -11.03 -11.51
CA ILE A 54 -2.64 -11.29 -11.19
C ILE A 54 -3.32 -12.07 -12.31
N ASP A 55 -3.10 -11.71 -13.58
CA ASP A 55 -3.72 -12.41 -14.71
C ASP A 55 -3.31 -13.89 -14.75
N ARG A 56 -2.02 -14.17 -14.48
CA ARG A 56 -1.53 -15.55 -14.35
C ARG A 56 -2.20 -16.31 -13.22
N LEU A 57 -2.33 -15.70 -12.03
CA LEU A 57 -3.01 -16.32 -10.89
C LEU A 57 -4.50 -16.54 -11.15
N LEU A 58 -5.18 -15.59 -11.78
CA LEU A 58 -6.57 -15.72 -12.19
C LEU A 58 -6.76 -16.86 -13.19
N HIS A 59 -5.86 -16.99 -14.16
CA HIS A 59 -5.88 -18.10 -15.10
C HIS A 59 -5.67 -19.45 -14.40
N ILE A 60 -4.76 -19.53 -13.43
CA ILE A 60 -4.58 -20.75 -12.62
C ILE A 60 -5.87 -21.10 -11.84
N VAL A 61 -6.51 -20.12 -11.21
CA VAL A 61 -7.69 -20.34 -10.34
C VAL A 61 -8.96 -20.63 -11.14
N THR A 62 -9.15 -19.98 -12.28
CA THR A 62 -10.43 -19.99 -13.02
C THR A 62 -10.38 -20.79 -14.31
N GLY A 63 -9.19 -21.14 -14.82
CA GLY A 63 -9.01 -21.70 -16.15
C GLY A 63 -9.32 -20.73 -17.30
N ARG A 64 -9.64 -19.46 -17.01
CA ARG A 64 -10.00 -18.43 -17.99
C ARG A 64 -8.86 -17.43 -18.19
N LYS A 65 -8.66 -17.00 -19.43
CA LYS A 65 -7.71 -15.95 -19.81
C LYS A 65 -8.43 -14.62 -20.03
N ASN A 66 -7.69 -13.52 -19.94
CA ASN A 66 -8.19 -12.17 -20.28
C ASN A 66 -9.42 -11.73 -19.46
N ILE A 67 -9.51 -12.20 -18.21
CA ILE A 67 -10.58 -11.84 -17.29
C ILE A 67 -10.20 -10.72 -16.32
N LEU A 68 -8.96 -10.23 -16.36
CA LEU A 68 -8.51 -9.08 -15.58
C LEU A 68 -8.77 -7.78 -16.33
N HIS A 69 -9.46 -6.83 -15.67
CA HIS A 69 -9.55 -5.46 -16.12
C HIS A 69 -9.06 -4.51 -15.02
N SER A 70 -7.91 -3.88 -15.23
CA SER A 70 -7.31 -2.95 -14.29
C SER A 70 -6.53 -1.86 -15.00
N PRO A 71 -7.17 -0.72 -15.33
CA PRO A 71 -6.46 0.44 -15.86
C PRO A 71 -5.37 0.97 -14.92
N TYR A 72 -5.48 0.72 -13.61
CA TYR A 72 -4.48 1.15 -12.62
C TYR A 72 -3.17 0.35 -12.69
N LEU A 73 -3.25 -0.96 -12.97
CA LEU A 73 -2.11 -1.88 -13.00
C LEU A 73 -1.68 -2.23 -14.43
N GLY A 74 -2.53 -1.97 -15.41
CA GLY A 74 -2.31 -2.32 -16.81
C GLY A 74 -1.33 -1.38 -17.50
N LEU A 75 -0.63 -1.92 -18.50
CA LEU A 75 0.24 -1.17 -19.38
C LEU A 75 -0.40 -0.98 -20.76
N LYS A 76 0.14 -0.07 -21.57
CA LYS A 76 -0.26 0.06 -22.99
C LYS A 76 -0.15 -1.27 -23.75
N GLU A 77 0.84 -2.09 -23.43
CA GLU A 77 1.03 -3.42 -24.02
C GLU A 77 -0.13 -4.40 -23.73
N HIS A 78 -0.90 -4.15 -22.67
CA HIS A 78 -2.12 -4.92 -22.36
C HIS A 78 -3.38 -4.36 -23.07
N GLY A 79 -3.24 -3.29 -23.84
CA GLY A 79 -4.33 -2.62 -24.57
C GLY A 79 -5.00 -1.48 -23.80
N TYR A 80 -4.37 -0.91 -22.76
CA TYR A 80 -4.85 0.30 -22.10
C TYR A 80 -4.35 1.57 -22.82
N GLU A 81 -5.06 2.68 -22.67
CA GLU A 81 -4.71 3.96 -23.30
C GLU A 81 -3.38 4.53 -22.79
N GLU A 82 -3.09 4.32 -21.51
CA GLU A 82 -1.87 4.76 -20.84
C GLU A 82 -1.36 3.71 -19.84
N ASP A 83 -0.09 3.81 -19.48
CA ASP A 83 0.49 2.99 -18.41
C ASP A 83 -0.14 3.43 -17.09
N GLY A 84 -0.81 2.50 -16.41
CA GLY A 84 -1.46 2.75 -15.15
C GLY A 84 -0.46 3.20 -14.07
N LYS A 85 -0.93 4.04 -13.15
CA LYS A 85 -0.10 4.60 -12.07
C LYS A 85 0.62 3.55 -11.22
N GLY A 86 0.03 2.36 -11.06
CA GLY A 86 0.61 1.24 -10.32
C GLY A 86 1.15 0.11 -11.22
N ALA A 87 1.28 0.34 -12.53
CA ALA A 87 1.59 -0.72 -13.47
C ALA A 87 3.04 -1.21 -13.39
N LEU A 88 3.98 -0.30 -13.11
CA LEU A 88 5.42 -0.61 -12.98
C LEU A 88 5.79 -1.05 -11.57
N ARG A 89 5.08 -2.05 -11.08
CA ARG A 89 5.28 -2.63 -9.76
C ARG A 89 5.75 -4.07 -9.93
N GLY A 90 7.02 -4.31 -9.66
CA GLY A 90 7.68 -5.59 -9.90
C GLY A 90 7.77 -6.44 -8.65
N TYR A 91 7.46 -7.73 -8.79
CA TYR A 91 7.52 -8.72 -7.74
C TYR A 91 8.61 -9.75 -8.06
N ALA A 92 9.48 -10.05 -7.08
CA ALA A 92 10.46 -11.11 -7.19
C ALA A 92 10.58 -11.86 -5.86
N CYS A 93 10.89 -13.15 -5.89
CA CYS A 93 11.25 -13.87 -4.67
C CYS A 93 12.73 -13.67 -4.33
N GLY A 94 13.11 -13.88 -3.07
CA GLY A 94 14.49 -13.76 -2.61
C GLY A 94 15.51 -14.56 -3.43
N HIS A 95 15.14 -15.77 -3.84
CA HIS A 95 15.96 -16.59 -4.76
C HIS A 95 16.26 -15.89 -6.09
N TRP A 96 15.28 -15.20 -6.69
CA TRP A 96 15.52 -14.46 -7.93
C TRP A 96 16.49 -13.31 -7.71
N LEU A 97 16.41 -12.60 -6.58
CA LEU A 97 17.34 -11.51 -6.24
C LEU A 97 18.79 -12.02 -6.10
N ARG A 98 18.96 -13.28 -5.72
CA ARG A 98 20.23 -13.98 -5.59
C ARG A 98 20.70 -14.66 -6.88
N GLY A 99 19.92 -14.63 -7.96
CA GLY A 99 20.26 -15.28 -9.23
C GLY A 99 19.87 -16.76 -9.34
N PHE A 100 19.12 -17.31 -8.39
CA PHE A 100 18.50 -18.63 -8.52
C PHE A 100 17.21 -18.49 -9.33
N ASP A 101 17.29 -18.47 -10.65
CA ASP A 101 16.16 -18.12 -11.53
C ASP A 101 15.95 -19.09 -12.72
N LYS A 102 16.62 -20.25 -12.72
CA LYS A 102 16.58 -21.22 -13.83
C LYS A 102 15.92 -22.54 -13.46
N TYR A 103 15.29 -23.15 -14.45
CA TYR A 103 14.97 -24.58 -14.50
C TYR A 103 15.92 -25.25 -15.50
N PRO A 104 16.17 -26.57 -15.36
CA PRO A 104 15.73 -27.46 -14.29
C PRO A 104 16.45 -27.20 -12.96
N ILE A 105 15.90 -27.72 -11.87
CA ILE A 105 16.59 -27.77 -10.57
C ILE A 105 17.76 -28.74 -10.72
N SER A 106 18.97 -28.31 -10.38
CA SER A 106 20.19 -29.13 -10.37
C SER A 106 20.92 -28.96 -9.04
N GLU A 107 21.97 -29.75 -8.80
CA GLU A 107 22.84 -29.56 -7.63
C GLU A 107 23.43 -28.14 -7.59
N ASP A 108 23.76 -27.59 -8.76
CA ASP A 108 24.30 -26.23 -8.94
C ASP A 108 23.23 -25.12 -8.90
N ASN A 109 21.95 -25.47 -8.96
CA ASN A 109 20.85 -24.52 -8.96
C ASN A 109 19.64 -25.08 -8.20
N LYS A 110 19.68 -24.87 -6.88
CA LYS A 110 18.65 -25.27 -5.91
C LYS A 110 17.43 -24.33 -5.95
N TYR A 111 16.95 -24.01 -7.15
CA TYR A 111 15.83 -23.08 -7.35
C TYR A 111 14.58 -23.51 -6.55
N LYS A 112 13.96 -22.54 -5.87
CA LYS A 112 12.70 -22.71 -5.14
C LYS A 112 11.64 -21.84 -5.85
N PRO A 113 10.49 -22.42 -6.27
CA PRO A 113 9.47 -21.69 -7.01
C PRO A 113 8.96 -20.46 -6.26
N PHE A 114 8.54 -19.44 -7.01
CA PHE A 114 7.83 -18.29 -6.49
C PHE A 114 6.51 -18.75 -5.82
N LYS A 115 6.38 -18.59 -4.49
CA LYS A 115 5.21 -19.07 -3.72
C LYS A 115 4.28 -17.92 -3.34
N THR A 116 3.00 -18.03 -3.70
CA THR A 116 2.00 -17.00 -3.43
C THR A 116 0.57 -17.48 -3.66
N THR A 117 -0.42 -16.63 -3.35
CA THR A 117 -1.83 -16.83 -3.66
C THR A 117 -2.46 -15.55 -4.21
N LEU A 118 -3.61 -15.68 -4.87
CA LEU A 118 -4.40 -14.54 -5.33
C LEU A 118 -4.83 -13.63 -4.17
N LYS A 119 -5.15 -14.22 -3.02
CA LYS A 119 -5.50 -13.48 -1.80
C LYS A 119 -4.36 -12.59 -1.34
N ASP A 120 -3.13 -13.08 -1.41
CA ASP A 120 -1.97 -12.36 -0.91
C ASP A 120 -1.66 -11.08 -1.70
N ILE A 121 -1.68 -11.17 -3.03
CA ILE A 121 -1.50 -9.99 -3.88
C ILE A 121 -2.68 -9.01 -3.76
N PHE A 122 -3.90 -9.52 -3.56
CA PHE A 122 -5.06 -8.67 -3.32
C PHE A 122 -4.96 -7.91 -1.99
N ASP A 123 -4.58 -8.59 -0.91
CA ASP A 123 -4.37 -7.95 0.40
C ASP A 123 -3.24 -6.92 0.35
N ASP A 124 -2.16 -7.25 -0.36
CA ASP A 124 -1.04 -6.36 -0.60
C ASP A 124 -1.43 -5.07 -1.36
N LEU A 125 -2.18 -5.19 -2.46
CA LEU A 125 -2.68 -4.03 -3.22
C LEU A 125 -3.73 -3.23 -2.44
N MET A 126 -4.57 -3.90 -1.66
CA MET A 126 -5.50 -3.24 -0.74
C MET A 126 -4.76 -2.47 0.36
N ALA A 127 -3.60 -2.95 0.82
CA ALA A 127 -2.81 -2.31 1.87
C ALA A 127 -1.90 -1.19 1.38
N THR A 128 -1.36 -1.32 0.17
CA THR A 128 -0.29 -0.42 -0.31
C THR A 128 -0.72 0.53 -1.41
N GLU A 129 -1.79 0.22 -2.12
CA GLU A 129 -2.34 1.03 -3.21
C GLU A 129 -3.78 1.48 -2.96
N ASN A 130 -4.41 1.02 -1.86
CA ASN A 130 -5.80 1.29 -1.53
C ASN A 130 -6.75 0.98 -2.73
N LEU A 131 -6.53 -0.16 -3.38
CA LEU A 131 -7.36 -0.63 -4.49
C LEU A 131 -8.60 -1.38 -3.98
N GLY A 132 -9.67 -1.32 -4.76
CA GLY A 132 -10.85 -2.16 -4.60
C GLY A 132 -10.88 -3.23 -5.69
N ILE A 133 -11.46 -4.37 -5.35
CA ILE A 133 -11.62 -5.52 -6.25
C ILE A 133 -13.11 -5.80 -6.37
N GLY A 134 -13.59 -5.98 -7.59
CA GLY A 134 -14.97 -6.31 -7.89
C GLY A 134 -15.08 -7.33 -9.02
N ILE A 135 -16.29 -7.85 -9.21
CA ILE A 135 -16.64 -8.64 -10.39
C ILE A 135 -17.64 -7.82 -11.18
N GLU A 136 -17.35 -7.66 -12.46
CA GLU A 136 -18.12 -6.83 -13.36
C GLU A 136 -18.45 -7.62 -14.63
N LYS A 137 -19.72 -7.60 -15.03
CA LYS A 137 -20.09 -8.08 -16.37
C LYS A 137 -19.72 -7.03 -17.40
N VAL A 138 -18.95 -7.42 -18.41
CA VAL A 138 -18.58 -6.63 -19.59
C VAL A 138 -19.01 -7.44 -20.81
N GLY A 139 -20.09 -7.01 -21.47
CA GLY A 139 -20.77 -7.81 -22.50
C GLY A 139 -21.32 -9.11 -21.90
N TYR A 140 -20.90 -10.25 -22.44
CA TYR A 140 -21.31 -11.58 -21.96
C TYR A 140 -20.30 -12.22 -20.99
N THR A 141 -19.23 -11.52 -20.63
CA THR A 141 -18.13 -12.06 -19.83
C THR A 141 -18.04 -11.38 -18.47
N GLU A 142 -17.85 -12.15 -17.42
CA GLU A 142 -17.50 -11.63 -16.09
C GLU A 142 -15.99 -11.39 -16.04
N LYS A 143 -15.62 -10.17 -15.65
CA LYS A 143 -14.24 -9.75 -15.46
C LYS A 143 -14.01 -9.37 -14.00
N VAL A 144 -12.83 -9.70 -13.51
CA VAL A 144 -12.30 -9.18 -12.25
C VAL A 144 -11.80 -7.77 -12.50
N VAL A 145 -12.38 -6.81 -11.80
CA VAL A 145 -12.03 -5.39 -11.92
C VAL A 145 -11.23 -4.94 -10.71
N ILE A 146 -10.07 -4.34 -10.97
CA ILE A 146 -9.18 -3.80 -9.93
C ILE A 146 -8.90 -2.33 -10.26
N LYS A 147 -9.32 -1.43 -9.38
CA LYS A 147 -9.19 0.03 -9.56
C LYS A 147 -9.08 0.73 -8.20
N PRO A 148 -8.67 2.01 -8.14
CA PRO A 148 -8.68 2.78 -6.89
C PRO A 148 -10.00 2.58 -6.14
N LYS A 149 -9.92 2.31 -4.83
CA LYS A 149 -11.11 1.95 -4.06
C LYS A 149 -12.17 3.04 -4.06
N GLU A 150 -11.74 4.29 -4.20
CA GLU A 150 -12.62 5.46 -4.34
C GLU A 150 -13.48 5.45 -5.61
N ASP A 151 -13.05 4.77 -6.68
CA ASP A 151 -13.82 4.68 -7.93
C ASP A 151 -15.08 3.81 -7.79
N PHE A 152 -15.22 3.09 -6.67
CA PHE A 152 -16.45 2.38 -6.29
C PHE A 152 -17.43 3.27 -5.51
N TYR A 153 -17.07 4.53 -5.24
CA TYR A 153 -17.83 5.50 -4.45
C TYR A 153 -17.84 6.87 -5.16
N VAL A 154 -18.48 6.91 -6.33
CA VAL A 154 -18.52 8.10 -7.17
C VAL A 154 -19.55 9.09 -6.63
N ASN A 155 -19.08 10.30 -6.32
CA ASN A 155 -19.92 11.38 -5.77
C ASN A 155 -20.74 12.07 -6.87
N TYR A 156 -21.60 11.30 -7.54
CA TYR A 156 -22.51 11.76 -8.61
C TYR A 156 -23.81 10.98 -8.52
N VAL A 157 -24.96 11.66 -8.65
CA VAL A 157 -26.27 11.00 -8.58
C VAL A 157 -26.52 10.20 -9.85
N THR A 158 -26.53 8.88 -9.72
CA THR A 158 -26.75 7.93 -10.83
C THR A 158 -28.15 7.33 -10.80
N VAL A 159 -28.77 7.25 -9.62
CA VAL A 159 -30.11 6.69 -9.45
C VAL A 159 -30.93 7.58 -8.52
N ARG A 160 -32.14 7.92 -8.94
CA ARG A 160 -33.16 8.59 -8.11
C ARG A 160 -34.31 7.64 -7.86
N LEU A 161 -34.68 7.44 -6.60
CA LEU A 161 -35.90 6.71 -6.27
C LEU A 161 -37.11 7.64 -6.51
N PRO A 162 -38.17 7.15 -7.19
CA PRO A 162 -39.27 8.00 -7.64
C PRO A 162 -40.18 8.48 -6.51
N ASN A 163 -40.33 7.69 -5.45
CA ASN A 163 -41.31 7.93 -4.39
C ASN A 163 -40.65 8.32 -3.07
N GLN A 164 -41.40 9.05 -2.24
CA GLN A 164 -41.01 9.30 -0.85
C GLN A 164 -40.94 7.99 -0.08
N VAL A 165 -39.87 7.82 0.70
CA VAL A 165 -39.57 6.58 1.42
C VAL A 165 -39.36 6.81 2.90
N LYS A 166 -39.77 5.84 3.71
CA LYS A 166 -39.47 5.83 5.14
C LYS A 166 -38.04 5.31 5.35
N VAL A 167 -37.16 6.20 5.79
CA VAL A 167 -35.73 5.90 6.02
C VAL A 167 -35.51 5.61 7.50
N LYS A 168 -34.95 4.44 7.79
CA LYS A 168 -34.40 4.10 9.10
C LYS A 168 -32.88 4.24 9.03
N SER A 169 -32.30 4.90 10.01
CA SER A 169 -30.87 5.16 10.01
C SER A 169 -30.19 4.51 11.22
N LYS A 170 -29.06 3.85 11.01
CA LYS A 170 -28.28 3.15 12.04
C LYS A 170 -26.82 3.59 11.99
N ILE A 171 -26.21 3.80 13.16
CA ILE A 171 -24.77 4.06 13.24
C ILE A 171 -24.01 2.77 12.86
N SER A 172 -23.04 2.89 11.96
CA SER A 172 -22.18 1.77 11.55
C SER A 172 -20.94 1.73 12.43
N GLU A 173 -21.06 1.14 13.63
CA GLU A 173 -19.96 1.06 14.62
C GLU A 173 -18.67 0.44 14.04
N LYS A 174 -18.80 -0.51 13.12
CA LYS A 174 -17.68 -1.17 12.42
C LYS A 174 -16.83 -0.23 11.56
N LYS A 175 -17.35 0.97 11.25
CA LYS A 175 -16.67 2.01 10.48
C LYS A 175 -16.07 3.12 11.36
N TYR A 176 -16.17 2.97 12.68
CA TYR A 176 -15.35 3.71 13.63
C TYR A 176 -14.16 2.87 14.04
N TYR A 177 -12.97 3.46 14.08
CA TYR A 177 -11.70 2.83 14.42
C TYR A 177 -11.07 3.56 15.58
N SER A 178 -10.67 2.84 16.62
CA SER A 178 -9.91 3.41 17.75
C SER A 178 -8.41 3.43 17.51
N SER A 179 -7.92 2.52 16.66
CA SER A 179 -6.51 2.47 16.25
C SER A 179 -6.35 2.17 14.76
N ILE A 180 -5.19 2.51 14.22
CA ILE A 180 -4.79 2.26 12.84
C ILE A 180 -3.48 1.49 12.88
N LEU A 181 -3.42 0.36 12.16
CA LEU A 181 -2.23 -0.47 12.03
C LEU A 181 -1.90 -0.62 10.55
N ILE A 182 -0.77 -0.07 10.12
CA ILE A 182 -0.45 0.06 8.69
C ILE A 182 1.03 -0.16 8.40
N GLY A 183 1.34 -0.66 7.20
CA GLY A 183 2.70 -0.92 6.74
C GLY A 183 2.96 -2.38 6.32
N ALA A 184 4.17 -2.87 6.55
CA ALA A 184 4.62 -4.21 6.18
C ALA A 184 4.82 -5.11 7.40
N ALA A 185 4.39 -6.37 7.30
CA ALA A 185 4.51 -7.34 8.39
C ALA A 185 5.96 -7.72 8.69
N LYS A 186 6.84 -7.64 7.69
CA LYS A 186 8.23 -8.10 7.74
C LYS A 186 9.11 -7.33 6.76
N GLY A 187 10.41 -7.57 6.82
CA GLY A 187 11.43 -6.86 6.04
C GLY A 187 12.21 -5.81 6.84
N TRP A 188 11.75 -5.50 8.06
CA TRP A 188 12.40 -4.58 8.99
C TRP A 188 13.24 -5.29 10.07
N GLU A 189 13.04 -6.60 10.26
CA GLU A 189 13.85 -7.41 11.18
C GLU A 189 15.15 -7.83 10.48
N ASN A 190 16.18 -7.00 10.55
CA ASN A 190 17.51 -7.34 10.03
C ASN A 190 18.56 -7.18 11.14
N GLU A 191 19.33 -8.23 11.37
CA GLU A 191 20.40 -8.26 12.40
C GLU A 191 21.73 -7.71 11.86
N GLU A 192 21.82 -7.49 10.55
CA GLU A 192 22.98 -6.87 9.89
C GLU A 192 23.02 -5.35 10.17
N ALA A 193 24.19 -4.74 10.04
CA ALA A 193 24.38 -3.29 10.25
C ALA A 193 23.36 -2.48 9.42
N MET A 194 22.80 -1.42 10.00
CA MET A 194 21.71 -0.59 9.44
C MET A 194 20.32 -1.25 9.39
N GLY A 195 20.12 -2.45 9.95
CA GLY A 195 18.80 -3.08 10.03
C GLY A 195 17.74 -2.26 10.80
N LEU A 196 18.17 -1.42 11.74
CA LEU A 196 17.30 -0.50 12.50
C LEU A 196 16.85 0.73 11.70
N ASP A 197 17.46 1.00 10.55
CA ASP A 197 17.14 2.17 9.71
C ASP A 197 15.96 1.93 8.75
N GLU A 198 15.42 0.71 8.71
CA GLU A 198 14.33 0.33 7.81
C GLU A 198 13.01 1.07 8.14
N TYR A 199 12.52 1.84 7.18
CA TYR A 199 11.32 2.66 7.28
C TYR A 199 10.06 1.98 6.74
N ASN A 200 10.18 0.96 5.88
CA ASN A 200 9.06 0.14 5.41
C ASN A 200 8.72 -0.93 6.45
N THR A 201 8.19 -0.46 7.57
CA THR A 201 7.89 -1.25 8.76
C THR A 201 6.39 -1.27 9.05
N GLN A 202 5.99 -1.69 10.25
CA GLN A 202 4.64 -1.62 10.77
C GLN A 202 4.54 -0.54 11.84
N SER A 203 3.62 0.40 11.69
CA SER A 203 3.32 1.45 12.68
C SER A 203 1.88 1.40 13.17
N ASN A 204 1.70 1.74 14.44
CA ASN A 204 0.40 1.86 15.10
C ASN A 204 0.11 3.32 15.46
N PHE A 205 -1.09 3.76 15.14
CA PHE A 205 -1.61 5.08 15.49
C PHE A 205 -2.88 4.94 16.33
N VAL A 206 -3.09 5.89 17.24
CA VAL A 206 -4.25 5.94 18.12
C VAL A 206 -5.14 7.10 17.69
N THR A 207 -6.40 6.81 17.43
CA THR A 207 -7.39 7.83 17.07
C THR A 207 -8.03 8.44 18.32
N PRO A 208 -8.75 9.57 18.23
CA PRO A 208 -9.56 10.10 19.34
C PRO A 208 -10.77 9.23 19.70
N ILE A 209 -11.07 8.17 18.95
CA ILE A 209 -12.22 7.31 19.21
C ILE A 209 -11.87 6.29 20.32
N THR A 210 -12.57 6.35 21.44
CA THR A 210 -12.30 5.50 22.62
C THR A 210 -13.38 4.44 22.88
N ARG A 211 -14.60 4.64 22.39
CA ARG A 211 -15.77 3.81 22.73
C ARG A 211 -15.82 2.46 22.00
N VAL A 212 -15.09 2.30 20.89
CA VAL A 212 -15.02 1.05 20.12
C VAL A 212 -13.59 0.51 20.11
N LYS A 213 -13.43 -0.81 19.90
CA LYS A 213 -12.12 -1.47 19.83
C LYS A 213 -11.69 -1.87 18.42
N ASN A 214 -12.36 -1.35 17.39
CA ASN A 214 -12.07 -1.70 16.01
C ASN A 214 -10.74 -1.08 15.57
N GLN A 215 -9.93 -1.85 14.83
CA GLN A 215 -8.66 -1.39 14.27
C GLN A 215 -8.74 -1.30 12.74
N TYR A 216 -8.32 -0.18 12.16
CA TYR A 216 -8.11 -0.07 10.72
C TYR A 216 -6.77 -0.73 10.38
N LYS A 217 -6.82 -2.01 9.99
CA LYS A 217 -5.62 -2.81 9.69
C LYS A 217 -5.34 -2.89 8.18
N ARG A 218 -4.16 -2.45 7.75
CA ARG A 218 -3.65 -2.54 6.38
C ARG A 218 -2.18 -2.96 6.40
N ILE A 219 -1.96 -4.26 6.48
CA ILE A 219 -0.62 -4.84 6.56
C ILE A 219 -0.39 -5.73 5.36
N THR A 220 0.64 -5.40 4.57
CA THR A 220 1.12 -6.30 3.51
C THR A 220 2.01 -7.38 4.10
N LYS A 221 1.94 -8.58 3.53
CA LYS A 221 2.86 -9.67 3.87
C LYS A 221 4.15 -9.64 3.06
N TYR A 222 4.23 -8.84 2.01
CA TYR A 222 5.42 -8.77 1.17
C TYR A 222 6.46 -7.82 1.76
N ILE A 223 7.71 -7.98 1.33
CA ILE A 223 8.83 -7.15 1.79
C ILE A 223 8.97 -5.95 0.86
N TYR A 224 8.95 -4.77 1.45
CA TYR A 224 9.20 -3.50 0.76
C TYR A 224 10.53 -2.85 1.17
N GLY A 225 11.16 -3.39 2.21
CA GLY A 225 12.35 -2.81 2.82
C GLY A 225 13.58 -2.85 1.91
N PRO A 226 14.22 -1.70 1.61
CA PRO A 226 15.45 -1.65 0.84
C PRO A 226 16.58 -2.46 1.45
N TYR A 227 16.76 -2.38 2.77
CA TYR A 227 17.87 -3.04 3.45
C TYR A 227 17.75 -4.56 3.35
N ALA A 228 16.54 -5.10 3.57
CA ALA A 228 16.29 -6.53 3.40
C ALA A 228 16.54 -7.01 1.96
N GLY A 229 16.21 -6.18 0.96
CA GLY A 229 16.48 -6.46 -0.45
C GLY A 229 17.97 -6.44 -0.77
N GLU A 230 18.72 -5.52 -0.20
CA GLU A 230 20.16 -5.41 -0.39
C GLU A 230 20.92 -6.56 0.30
N PHE A 231 20.59 -6.91 1.55
CA PHE A 231 21.25 -8.01 2.27
C PHE A 231 21.09 -9.36 1.56
N ILE A 232 19.90 -9.64 1.04
CA ILE A 232 19.69 -10.86 0.27
C ILE A 232 20.42 -10.79 -1.08
N ARG A 233 20.40 -9.63 -1.76
CA ARG A 233 21.10 -9.43 -3.03
C ARG A 233 22.61 -9.64 -2.89
N ARG A 234 23.22 -9.27 -1.76
CA ARG A 234 24.66 -9.49 -1.51
C ARG A 234 25.04 -10.98 -1.47
N LYS A 235 24.11 -11.87 -1.16
CA LYS A 235 24.31 -13.34 -1.12
C LYS A 235 24.06 -14.01 -2.48
N GLN A 236 24.67 -13.48 -3.55
CA GLN A 236 24.52 -14.00 -4.92
C GLN A 236 24.93 -15.47 -5.06
N LEU A 237 24.24 -16.20 -5.94
CA LEU A 237 24.53 -17.59 -6.32
C LEU A 237 26.01 -17.80 -6.70
N SER A 238 26.61 -16.85 -7.41
CA SER A 238 28.00 -16.94 -7.89
C SER A 238 29.03 -17.03 -6.77
N LYS A 239 28.75 -16.44 -5.60
CA LYS A 239 29.64 -16.43 -4.43
C LYS A 239 29.15 -17.37 -3.32
N TYR A 240 27.84 -17.55 -3.21
CA TYR A 240 27.19 -18.26 -2.10
C TYR A 240 26.15 -19.28 -2.60
N PRO A 241 26.55 -20.29 -3.40
CA PRO A 241 25.60 -21.22 -4.03
C PRO A 241 24.94 -22.19 -3.04
N ASN A 242 25.57 -22.41 -1.89
CA ASN A 242 25.15 -23.40 -0.89
C ASN A 242 24.63 -22.77 0.42
N LEU A 243 24.54 -21.45 0.51
CA LEU A 243 23.97 -20.78 1.68
C LEU A 243 22.48 -20.54 1.49
N ASP A 244 21.68 -20.86 2.50
CA ASP A 244 20.29 -20.43 2.56
C ASP A 244 20.20 -19.03 3.21
N HIS A 245 19.13 -18.30 2.91
CA HIS A 245 18.76 -17.05 3.55
C HIS A 245 17.30 -17.10 4.01
N LYS A 246 17.00 -16.51 5.18
CA LYS A 246 15.65 -16.52 5.76
C LYS A 246 14.56 -15.99 4.81
N ASN A 247 14.92 -15.04 3.96
CA ASN A 247 14.02 -14.39 3.01
C ASN A 247 14.01 -15.03 1.60
N ASP A 248 14.60 -16.21 1.41
CA ASP A 248 14.72 -16.86 0.09
C ASP A 248 13.39 -17.08 -0.63
N GLN A 249 12.35 -17.50 0.11
CA GLN A 249 11.01 -17.72 -0.42
C GLN A 249 10.11 -16.48 -0.31
N GLU A 250 10.63 -15.41 0.27
CA GLU A 250 9.84 -14.20 0.48
C GLU A 250 9.72 -13.38 -0.78
N VAL A 251 8.56 -12.77 -0.96
CA VAL A 251 8.26 -11.92 -2.10
C VAL A 251 8.62 -10.48 -1.74
N PHE A 252 9.54 -9.93 -2.52
CA PHE A 252 9.94 -8.54 -2.50
C PHE A 252 9.17 -7.78 -3.56
N VAL A 253 8.85 -6.53 -3.25
CA VAL A 253 8.18 -5.65 -4.19
C VAL A 253 8.97 -4.39 -4.43
N PHE A 254 8.97 -3.95 -5.69
CA PHE A 254 9.76 -2.83 -6.16
C PHE A 254 8.86 -1.86 -6.93
N ALA A 255 8.96 -0.58 -6.59
CA ALA A 255 8.53 0.49 -7.47
C ALA A 255 9.57 0.67 -8.59
N LEU A 256 9.14 0.52 -9.84
CA LEU A 256 10.02 0.51 -11.00
C LEU A 256 9.75 1.68 -11.95
N LYS A 257 10.75 2.00 -12.76
CA LYS A 257 10.64 2.84 -13.95
C LYS A 257 11.22 2.12 -15.15
N ARG A 258 10.73 2.47 -16.35
CA ARG A 258 11.23 1.90 -17.61
C ARG A 258 12.57 2.55 -17.96
N GLU A 259 13.54 1.71 -18.35
CA GLU A 259 14.81 2.13 -18.93
C GLU A 259 15.04 1.32 -20.22
N GLY A 260 14.51 1.83 -21.34
CA GLY A 260 14.50 1.12 -22.61
C GLY A 260 13.72 -0.19 -22.50
N ARG A 261 14.42 -1.32 -22.65
CA ARG A 261 13.84 -2.68 -22.50
C ARG A 261 13.95 -3.25 -21.08
N ASN A 262 14.64 -2.54 -20.19
CA ASN A 262 14.87 -2.95 -18.81
C ASN A 262 14.04 -2.10 -17.84
N TYR A 263 14.09 -2.48 -16.57
CA TYR A 263 13.50 -1.72 -15.47
C TYR A 263 14.58 -1.35 -14.47
N SER A 264 14.47 -0.16 -13.89
CA SER A 264 15.29 0.26 -12.75
C SER A 264 14.39 0.61 -11.56
N LEU A 265 14.99 0.63 -10.38
CA LEU A 265 14.31 1.06 -9.15
C LEU A 265 13.98 2.55 -9.24
N ARG A 266 12.82 2.92 -8.71
CA ARG A 266 12.50 4.32 -8.43
C ARG A 266 13.19 4.74 -7.15
N TYR A 267 14.00 5.79 -7.24
CA TYR A 267 14.66 6.43 -6.12
C TYR A 267 13.93 7.72 -5.74
N TRP A 268 14.43 8.42 -4.73
CA TRP A 268 13.77 9.61 -4.21
C TRP A 268 13.56 10.70 -5.28
N GLN A 269 14.47 10.86 -6.24
CA GLN A 269 14.38 11.87 -7.30
C GLN A 269 13.17 11.66 -8.22
N ASP A 270 12.71 10.41 -8.32
CA ASP A 270 11.54 10.06 -9.14
C ASP A 270 10.23 10.51 -8.47
N ASP A 271 10.16 10.40 -7.14
CA ASP A 271 8.91 10.50 -6.35
C ASP A 271 8.80 11.74 -5.45
N LEU A 272 9.93 12.24 -4.94
CA LEU A 272 10.02 13.27 -3.93
C LEU A 272 10.55 14.59 -4.52
N GLU A 273 10.22 15.69 -3.85
CA GLU A 273 10.69 17.04 -4.17
C GLU A 273 12.11 17.29 -3.64
N ASN A 274 12.40 16.74 -2.46
CA ASN A 274 13.70 16.87 -1.79
C ASN A 274 14.16 15.49 -1.33
N GLU A 275 15.48 15.36 -1.13
CA GLU A 275 16.11 14.19 -0.53
C GLU A 275 15.43 13.83 0.81
N PRO A 276 15.10 12.54 1.04
CA PRO A 276 14.46 12.11 2.28
C PRO A 276 15.42 12.28 3.46
N LYS A 277 14.87 12.66 4.62
CA LYS A 277 15.66 12.81 5.86
C LYS A 277 15.33 11.70 6.84
N GLY A 278 16.23 11.46 7.79
CA GLY A 278 16.04 10.47 8.85
C GLY A 278 16.24 9.03 8.39
N VAL A 279 17.00 8.84 7.31
CA VAL A 279 17.52 7.55 6.81
C VAL A 279 19.02 7.67 6.59
N TYR A 280 19.75 6.58 6.73
CA TYR A 280 21.21 6.55 6.63
C TYR A 280 21.69 6.70 5.18
N SER A 281 21.07 6.01 4.23
CA SER A 281 21.45 6.05 2.80
C SER A 281 20.30 6.51 1.92
N PRO A 282 20.01 7.83 1.87
CA PRO A 282 18.95 8.37 1.03
C PRO A 282 19.16 8.11 -0.47
N GLU A 283 20.41 8.11 -0.95
CA GLU A 283 20.75 7.91 -2.36
C GLU A 283 20.45 6.50 -2.88
N THR A 284 20.43 5.50 -2.01
CA THR A 284 20.10 4.11 -2.36
C THR A 284 18.68 3.71 -1.93
N SER A 285 17.93 4.64 -1.33
CA SER A 285 16.58 4.41 -0.82
C SER A 285 15.54 4.35 -1.93
N TYR A 286 14.75 3.28 -1.94
CA TYR A 286 13.62 3.06 -2.84
C TYR A 286 12.37 2.67 -2.06
N ASN A 287 11.20 2.60 -2.71
CA ASN A 287 9.91 2.31 -2.04
C ASN A 287 9.52 3.31 -0.92
N LEU A 288 10.05 4.54 -0.95
CA LEU A 288 9.82 5.58 0.07
C LEU A 288 8.34 5.91 0.30
N LEU A 289 7.50 5.75 -0.73
CA LEU A 289 6.05 6.03 -0.65
C LEU A 289 5.24 4.92 0.03
N TYR A 290 5.88 3.81 0.41
CA TYR A 290 5.26 2.68 1.09
C TYR A 290 5.50 2.66 2.60
N SER A 291 6.13 3.71 3.13
CA SER A 291 6.28 3.89 4.58
C SER A 291 4.91 4.09 5.27
N PRO A 292 4.78 3.71 6.55
CA PRO A 292 3.48 3.69 7.23
C PRO A 292 2.66 4.99 7.18
N SER A 293 3.26 6.16 7.41
CA SER A 293 2.54 7.44 7.36
C SER A 293 2.16 7.84 5.93
N ASN A 294 3.00 7.54 4.93
CA ASN A 294 2.63 7.72 3.52
C ASN A 294 1.42 6.86 3.15
N LEU A 295 1.40 5.60 3.61
CA LEU A 295 0.25 4.72 3.42
C LEU A 295 -0.99 5.22 4.16
N LEU A 296 -0.87 5.72 5.39
CA LEU A 296 -1.99 6.29 6.14
C LEU A 296 -2.68 7.39 5.34
N PHE A 297 -1.90 8.30 4.73
CA PHE A 297 -2.45 9.34 3.87
C PHE A 297 -3.04 8.79 2.57
N LYS A 298 -2.48 7.73 1.96
CA LYS A 298 -3.11 7.05 0.81
C LYS A 298 -4.48 6.46 1.17
N HIS A 299 -4.67 6.09 2.43
CA HIS A 299 -5.91 5.54 2.99
C HIS A 299 -6.86 6.60 3.58
N SER A 300 -6.53 7.89 3.49
CA SER A 300 -7.19 8.97 4.24
C SER A 300 -8.71 9.01 4.03
N LYS A 301 -9.20 8.85 2.80
CA LYS A 301 -10.64 8.89 2.46
C LYS A 301 -11.48 7.80 3.13
N PHE A 302 -10.85 6.71 3.60
CA PHE A 302 -11.51 5.62 4.31
C PHE A 302 -11.29 5.65 5.82
N ILE A 303 -10.31 6.41 6.30
CA ILE A 303 -10.05 6.66 7.72
C ILE A 303 -10.86 7.88 8.18
N ALA A 304 -10.87 8.96 7.40
CA ALA A 304 -11.57 10.21 7.70
C ALA A 304 -13.06 10.03 8.07
N PRO A 305 -13.85 9.12 7.47
CA PRO A 305 -15.22 8.87 7.89
C PRO A 305 -15.36 8.52 9.37
N SER A 306 -14.43 7.73 9.93
CA SER A 306 -14.41 7.38 11.35
C SER A 306 -14.23 8.60 12.26
N LEU A 307 -13.73 9.70 11.73
CA LEU A 307 -13.31 10.89 12.47
C LEU A 307 -14.16 12.11 12.10
N VAL A 308 -15.30 11.90 11.44
CA VAL A 308 -16.18 12.97 10.95
C VAL A 308 -16.66 13.91 12.06
N ASN A 309 -16.81 13.40 13.29
CA ASN A 309 -17.21 14.18 14.47
C ASN A 309 -16.02 14.62 15.34
N ASN A 310 -14.79 14.34 14.92
CA ASN A 310 -13.55 14.60 15.66
C ASN A 310 -12.53 15.31 14.77
N ARG A 311 -12.99 16.19 13.88
CA ARG A 311 -12.15 16.85 12.87
C ARG A 311 -11.08 17.76 13.47
N ASP A 312 -11.36 18.35 14.62
CA ASP A 312 -10.43 19.22 15.35
C ASP A 312 -9.49 18.44 16.30
N SER A 313 -9.64 17.11 16.35
CA SER A 313 -8.79 16.23 17.14
C SER A 313 -7.58 15.76 16.34
N VAL A 314 -6.73 14.96 16.98
CA VAL A 314 -5.47 14.47 16.43
C VAL A 314 -5.43 12.94 16.48
N ILE A 315 -4.91 12.34 15.42
CA ILE A 315 -4.47 10.94 15.40
C ILE A 315 -3.04 10.93 15.96
N ARG A 316 -2.85 10.25 17.08
CA ARG A 316 -1.55 10.20 17.76
C ARG A 316 -0.68 9.09 17.21
N PHE A 317 0.59 9.36 17.00
CA PHE A 317 1.57 8.30 16.77
C PHE A 317 1.67 7.44 18.04
N GLY A 318 1.55 6.12 17.88
CA GLY A 318 1.63 5.17 18.98
C GLY A 318 3.01 4.52 19.07
N SER A 319 3.35 3.75 18.05
CA SER A 319 4.64 3.04 17.98
C SER A 319 4.97 2.62 16.56
N SER A 320 6.24 2.29 16.33
CA SER A 320 6.73 1.69 15.10
C SER A 320 7.66 0.52 15.43
N LYS A 321 7.75 -0.46 14.53
CA LYS A 321 8.65 -1.61 14.65
C LYS A 321 10.06 -1.34 14.13
N GLY A 322 10.23 -0.32 13.29
CA GLY A 322 11.50 0.07 12.70
C GLY A 322 11.71 1.59 12.79
N ASN A 323 12.44 2.13 11.83
CA ASN A 323 12.76 3.55 11.79
C ASN A 323 11.51 4.41 11.59
N SER A 324 11.24 5.28 12.55
CA SER A 324 10.13 6.24 12.53
C SER A 324 10.58 7.69 12.35
N ASN A 325 11.85 7.91 12.00
CA ASN A 325 12.42 9.24 11.76
C ASN A 325 12.34 9.68 10.30
N LEU A 326 11.94 8.79 9.38
CA LEU A 326 11.81 9.11 7.95
C LEU A 326 10.92 10.34 7.74
N ARG A 327 11.42 11.26 6.90
CA ARG A 327 10.71 12.44 6.43
C ARG A 327 10.73 12.46 4.91
N THR A 328 9.56 12.54 4.30
CA THR A 328 9.39 12.57 2.84
C THR A 328 8.55 13.77 2.45
N LYS A 329 8.79 14.33 1.26
CA LYS A 329 7.94 15.38 0.67
C LYS A 329 7.69 15.02 -0.79
N GLN A 330 6.51 14.49 -1.09
CA GLN A 330 6.14 14.20 -2.48
C GLN A 330 5.95 15.52 -3.25
N LYS A 331 6.27 15.51 -4.55
CA LYS A 331 6.12 16.69 -5.42
C LYS A 331 4.70 17.26 -5.34
N GLY A 332 4.58 18.54 -4.96
CA GLY A 332 3.30 19.24 -4.83
C GLY A 332 2.43 18.80 -3.65
N LYS A 333 2.98 18.07 -2.67
CA LYS A 333 2.27 17.64 -1.46
C LYS A 333 2.99 18.08 -0.19
N ARG A 334 2.32 17.87 0.94
CA ARG A 334 2.89 18.11 2.27
C ARG A 334 4.07 17.20 2.57
N THR A 335 4.89 17.65 3.51
CA THR A 335 5.87 16.82 4.19
C THR A 335 5.14 15.80 5.07
N VAL A 336 5.58 14.54 4.99
CA VAL A 336 5.11 13.42 5.81
C VAL A 336 6.27 13.01 6.71
N ILE A 337 6.01 12.91 8.01
CA ILE A 337 6.96 12.50 9.04
C ILE A 337 6.37 11.27 9.75
N GLU A 338 7.13 10.19 9.84
CA GLU A 338 6.60 8.90 10.31
C GLU A 338 6.10 8.92 11.77
N ASN A 339 6.81 9.60 12.67
CA ASN A 339 6.47 9.68 14.10
C ASN A 339 5.63 10.91 14.49
N ASN A 340 5.09 11.65 13.52
CA ASN A 340 4.27 12.82 13.84
C ASN A 340 2.82 12.44 14.12
N ASP A 341 2.24 13.19 15.05
CA ASP A 341 0.80 13.32 15.22
C ASP A 341 0.16 13.96 13.99
N ILE A 342 -1.01 13.48 13.60
CA ILE A 342 -1.71 13.88 12.37
C ILE A 342 -3.05 14.53 12.76
N PRO A 343 -3.26 15.83 12.50
CA PRO A 343 -4.56 16.46 12.65
C PRO A 343 -5.64 15.71 11.86
N CYS A 344 -6.81 15.45 12.44
CA CYS A 344 -7.87 14.73 11.75
C CYS A 344 -8.37 15.52 10.52
N SER A 345 -8.28 16.85 10.57
CA SER A 345 -8.58 17.78 9.47
C SER A 345 -7.75 17.50 8.22
N GLU A 346 -6.49 17.07 8.40
CA GLU A 346 -5.51 16.84 7.36
C GLU A 346 -5.79 15.61 6.49
N LEU A 347 -6.66 14.69 6.90
CA LEU A 347 -7.07 13.54 6.09
C LEU A 347 -7.95 13.94 4.88
N GLY A 348 -8.33 15.21 4.77
CA GLY A 348 -9.25 15.71 3.76
C GLY A 348 -10.71 15.41 4.10
N PHE A 349 -11.60 15.63 3.15
CA PHE A 349 -13.02 15.37 3.35
C PHE A 349 -13.33 13.86 3.36
N PRO A 350 -14.17 13.40 4.30
CA PRO A 350 -14.58 12.01 4.32
C PRO A 350 -15.45 11.69 3.10
N LEU A 351 -15.33 10.46 2.61
CA LEU A 351 -16.12 9.97 1.48
C LEU A 351 -17.59 9.75 1.85
N TYR A 352 -17.83 9.33 3.09
CA TYR A 352 -19.14 8.99 3.62
C TYR A 352 -19.23 9.31 5.12
N VAL A 353 -20.45 9.29 5.65
CA VAL A 353 -20.70 9.27 7.10
C VAL A 353 -20.88 7.82 7.55
N PRO A 354 -20.31 7.37 8.69
CA PRO A 354 -20.53 6.04 9.26
C PRO A 354 -21.97 5.75 9.72
N LYS A 355 -22.94 5.89 8.81
CA LYS A 355 -24.36 5.71 9.03
C LYS A 355 -24.95 4.88 7.89
N GLU A 356 -25.60 3.78 8.22
CA GLU A 356 -26.36 2.97 7.29
C GLU A 356 -27.79 3.48 7.22
N LEU A 357 -28.32 3.58 6.00
CA LEU A 357 -29.69 3.96 5.71
C LEU A 357 -30.42 2.72 5.18
N GLU A 358 -31.53 2.36 5.80
CA GLU A 358 -32.37 1.24 5.43
C GLU A 358 -33.75 1.75 5.05
N LEU A 359 -34.27 1.28 3.90
CA LEU A 359 -35.59 1.65 3.40
C LEU A 359 -36.24 0.50 2.65
N GLU A 360 -37.56 0.58 2.51
CA GLU A 360 -38.36 -0.31 1.67
C GLU A 360 -38.82 0.45 0.43
N HIS A 361 -38.54 -0.10 -0.75
CA HIS A 361 -38.97 0.45 -2.04
C HIS A 361 -38.99 -0.66 -3.09
N GLU A 362 -40.08 -0.78 -3.84
CA GLU A 362 -40.20 -1.83 -4.84
C GLU A 362 -39.14 -1.67 -5.94
N LEU A 363 -38.59 -2.80 -6.39
CA LEU A 363 -37.62 -2.82 -7.48
C LEU A 363 -38.37 -2.94 -8.82
N SER A 364 -38.75 -1.81 -9.39
CA SER A 364 -39.33 -1.72 -10.73
C SER A 364 -38.35 -2.17 -11.82
N GLN A 365 -38.86 -2.51 -13.00
CA GLN A 365 -38.01 -2.86 -14.14
C GLN A 365 -37.04 -1.72 -14.51
N GLU A 366 -37.52 -0.48 -14.55
CA GLU A 366 -36.68 0.71 -14.80
C GLU A 366 -35.55 0.84 -13.78
N LEU A 367 -35.81 0.59 -12.49
CA LEU A 367 -34.77 0.60 -11.47
C LEU A 367 -33.78 -0.55 -11.65
N LYS A 368 -34.22 -1.73 -12.10
CA LYS A 368 -33.30 -2.85 -12.43
C LYS A 368 -32.37 -2.49 -13.58
N GLU A 369 -32.90 -1.86 -14.62
CA GLU A 369 -32.12 -1.40 -15.77
C GLU A 369 -31.12 -0.33 -15.33
N LYS A 370 -31.56 0.66 -14.54
CA LYS A 370 -30.67 1.67 -13.94
C LYS A 370 -29.59 1.04 -13.07
N LEU A 371 -29.91 0.06 -12.23
CA LEU A 371 -28.93 -0.62 -11.37
C LEU A 371 -27.82 -1.34 -12.16
N ASN A 372 -28.19 -1.99 -13.25
CA ASN A 372 -27.26 -2.74 -14.10
C ASN A 372 -26.57 -1.87 -15.15
N GLY A 373 -27.07 -0.65 -15.36
CA GLY A 373 -26.58 0.29 -16.36
C GLY A 373 -25.37 1.11 -15.91
N THR A 374 -24.98 1.99 -16.82
CA THR A 374 -23.87 2.92 -16.66
C THR A 374 -24.34 4.36 -16.90
N THR A 375 -23.57 5.31 -16.40
CA THR A 375 -23.72 6.75 -16.66
C THR A 375 -22.37 7.28 -17.10
N ILE A 376 -22.36 8.14 -18.12
CA ILE A 376 -21.15 8.86 -18.55
C ILE A 376 -20.93 10.05 -17.61
N ILE A 377 -19.79 10.06 -16.92
CA ILE A 377 -19.39 11.12 -16.00
C ILE A 377 -18.02 11.62 -16.46
N ASN A 378 -17.93 12.88 -16.88
CA ASN A 378 -16.70 13.49 -17.41
C ASN A 378 -16.04 12.66 -18.52
N GLY A 379 -16.85 12.14 -19.45
CA GLY A 379 -16.39 11.30 -20.56
C GLY A 379 -16.03 9.86 -20.19
N LYS A 380 -16.13 9.46 -18.92
CA LYS A 380 -15.86 8.09 -18.46
C LYS A 380 -17.15 7.34 -18.17
N GLU A 381 -17.25 6.11 -18.64
CA GLU A 381 -18.36 5.22 -18.33
C GLU A 381 -18.25 4.71 -16.88
N VAL A 382 -19.26 4.97 -16.06
CA VAL A 382 -19.30 4.59 -14.65
C VAL A 382 -20.55 3.76 -14.38
N LYS A 383 -20.41 2.63 -13.69
CA LYS A 383 -21.57 1.84 -13.27
C LYS A 383 -22.42 2.60 -12.28
N ASN A 384 -23.73 2.60 -12.51
CA ASN A 384 -24.67 3.35 -11.69
C ASN A 384 -24.63 2.91 -10.22
N ILE A 385 -24.34 1.64 -9.95
CA ILE A 385 -24.21 1.09 -8.59
C ILE A 385 -23.07 1.72 -7.77
N TYR A 386 -22.06 2.32 -8.43
CA TYR A 386 -20.96 3.03 -7.75
C TYR A 386 -21.28 4.48 -7.45
N GLY A 387 -22.33 5.04 -8.05
CA GLY A 387 -22.78 6.39 -7.81
C GLY A 387 -23.67 6.56 -6.57
N LEU A 388 -24.16 7.76 -6.40
CA LEU A 388 -25.11 8.12 -5.35
C LEU A 388 -26.53 7.75 -5.75
N PHE A 389 -27.22 7.16 -4.78
CA PHE A 389 -28.65 6.96 -4.80
C PHE A 389 -29.30 8.10 -4.02
N GLU A 390 -30.20 8.81 -4.68
CA GLU A 390 -30.92 9.95 -4.12
C GLU A 390 -32.39 9.56 -3.89
N PHE A 391 -32.92 9.93 -2.72
CA PHE A 391 -34.30 9.65 -2.34
C PHE A 391 -34.83 10.70 -1.37
N VAL A 392 -36.15 10.90 -1.38
CA VAL A 392 -36.85 11.82 -0.48
C VAL A 392 -37.30 11.06 0.76
N ASN A 393 -36.87 11.49 1.95
CA ASN A 393 -37.23 10.82 3.20
C ASN A 393 -38.66 11.20 3.66
N GLN A 394 -39.15 10.58 4.73
CA GLN A 394 -40.48 10.83 5.30
C GLN A 394 -40.74 12.28 5.78
N LYS A 395 -39.72 13.13 5.86
CA LYS A 395 -39.83 14.56 6.21
C LYS A 395 -39.83 15.48 4.99
N GLY A 396 -39.62 14.95 3.79
CA GLY A 396 -39.48 15.72 2.57
C GLY A 396 -38.04 16.13 2.26
N ASP A 397 -37.06 15.72 3.08
CA ASP A 397 -35.64 16.05 2.84
C ASP A 397 -35.03 15.09 1.82
N ILE A 398 -34.13 15.62 0.98
CA ILE A 398 -33.32 14.82 0.07
C ILE A 398 -32.18 14.16 0.84
N GLU A 399 -32.09 12.84 0.75
CA GLU A 399 -30.98 12.04 1.27
C GLU A 399 -30.22 11.34 0.13
N ARG A 400 -28.90 11.17 0.34
CA ARG A 400 -27.99 10.53 -0.60
C ARG A 400 -27.17 9.44 0.08
N GLY A 401 -26.97 8.33 -0.60
CA GLY A 401 -26.13 7.24 -0.10
C GLY A 401 -25.53 6.36 -1.19
N PHE A 402 -24.42 5.72 -0.87
CA PHE A 402 -23.79 4.70 -1.71
C PHE A 402 -24.49 3.36 -1.51
N PHE A 403 -24.73 2.62 -2.58
CA PHE A 403 -25.37 1.32 -2.52
C PHE A 403 -24.55 0.32 -1.69
N LEU A 404 -25.21 -0.41 -0.77
CA LEU A 404 -24.60 -1.51 -0.02
C LEU A 404 -25.21 -2.86 -0.40
N SER A 405 -26.54 -2.97 -0.39
CA SER A 405 -27.23 -4.22 -0.72
C SER A 405 -28.70 -4.01 -1.04
N LEU A 406 -29.27 -4.98 -1.76
CA LEU A 406 -30.68 -5.06 -2.09
C LEU A 406 -31.19 -6.49 -1.89
N LYS A 407 -32.28 -6.64 -1.15
CA LYS A 407 -33.10 -7.86 -1.13
C LYS A 407 -34.38 -7.59 -1.93
N PRO A 408 -34.50 -8.07 -3.19
CA PRO A 408 -35.54 -7.62 -4.11
C PRO A 408 -36.93 -8.22 -3.86
N LYS A 409 -37.08 -9.20 -2.96
CA LYS A 409 -38.37 -9.86 -2.69
C LYS A 409 -39.37 -8.92 -2.01
N GLY A 410 -40.64 -9.03 -2.39
CA GLY A 410 -41.73 -8.22 -1.82
C GLY A 410 -41.53 -6.73 -2.09
N LYS A 411 -41.65 -5.90 -1.04
CA LYS A 411 -41.46 -4.44 -1.14
C LYS A 411 -40.02 -4.00 -1.41
N GLY A 412 -39.05 -4.92 -1.55
CA GLY A 412 -37.63 -4.59 -1.74
C GLY A 412 -37.00 -3.94 -0.51
N LYS A 413 -35.93 -4.53 0.03
CA LYS A 413 -35.18 -3.95 1.17
C LYS A 413 -33.83 -3.44 0.69
N TRP A 414 -33.64 -2.13 0.79
CA TRP A 414 -32.45 -1.44 0.34
C TRP A 414 -31.61 -1.02 1.53
N LYS A 415 -30.29 -1.12 1.38
CA LYS A 415 -29.32 -0.57 2.32
C LYS A 415 -28.33 0.32 1.59
N PHE A 416 -28.08 1.49 2.19
CA PHE A 416 -27.13 2.47 1.69
C PHE A 416 -26.17 2.90 2.79
N LEU A 417 -24.98 3.32 2.42
CA LEU A 417 -24.05 4.04 3.28
C LEU A 417 -24.24 5.53 3.05
N LYS A 418 -24.59 6.29 4.09
CA LYS A 418 -24.88 7.71 3.98
C LYS A 418 -23.70 8.46 3.37
N ALA A 419 -23.93 9.16 2.27
CA ALA A 419 -22.92 9.99 1.64
C ALA A 419 -22.58 11.19 2.53
N PHE A 420 -21.33 11.64 2.47
CA PHE A 420 -20.95 12.89 3.11
C PHE A 420 -21.49 14.06 2.28
N ASN A 421 -22.13 15.04 2.94
CA ASN A 421 -22.64 16.21 2.25
C ASN A 421 -21.53 17.26 2.15
N TYR A 422 -20.99 17.44 0.94
CA TYR A 422 -19.94 18.41 0.68
C TYR A 422 -20.44 19.87 0.68
N ASP A 423 -21.74 20.08 0.47
CA ASP A 423 -22.31 21.43 0.31
C ASP A 423 -22.40 22.19 1.65
N VAL A 424 -22.40 21.48 2.78
CA VAL A 424 -22.47 22.08 4.13
C VAL A 424 -21.14 22.71 4.57
N PHE A 425 -20.03 22.34 3.92
CA PHE A 425 -18.66 22.76 4.31
C PHE A 425 -17.98 23.65 3.27
N ARG A 426 -18.70 24.06 2.22
CA ARG A 426 -18.23 25.02 1.21
C ARG A 426 -18.60 26.48 1.53
N ASN A 427 -19.19 26.73 2.71
CA ASN A 427 -19.49 28.06 3.22
C ASN A 427 -18.49 28.48 4.28
#